data_AF-A0A3M9Y4F9-F1
#
_entry.id   AF-A0A3M9Y4F9-F1
#
_cell.length_a   1.000
_cell.length_b   1.000
_cell.length_c   1.000
_cell.angle_alpha   90.00
_cell.angle_beta   90.00
_cell.angle_gamma   90.00
#
_symmetry.space_group_name_H-M   'P 1'
#
loop_
_entity.id
_entity.type
_entity.pdbx_description
1 polymer ?
#
loop_
_entity_poly.entity_id
_entity_poly.type
_entity_poly.pdbx_seq_one_letter_code
_entity_poly.pdbx_strand_id
1 'polypeptide(L)'
;MWPLSHILKTEAEAVWWRSFNTGGYLGPYTAVFKTHIDIVRDFSEKTIRGLKALAKKHNFLTFEDRNIVDIGSTAHKQYHGGALRISEWADFV
;
A
#
# COMPACT_ATOMS: atom_id res chain seq x y z
N MET A 1 -19.11 -21.61 -6.50
CA MET A 1 -19.73 -20.27 -6.64
C MET A 1 -19.51 -19.54 -5.32
N TRP A 2 -18.47 -18.71 -5.24
CA TRP A 2 -18.06 -18.04 -3.99
C TRP A 2 -18.31 -16.53 -4.08
N PRO A 3 -19.15 -15.93 -3.21
CA PRO A 3 -19.51 -14.52 -3.30
C PRO A 3 -18.59 -13.70 -2.40
N LEU A 4 -17.38 -13.39 -2.86
CA LEU A 4 -16.52 -12.35 -2.22
C LEU A 4 -16.13 -11.22 -3.19
N SER A 5 -16.57 -11.28 -4.45
CA SER A 5 -16.30 -10.27 -5.47
C SER A 5 -17.00 -8.91 -5.25
N HIS A 6 -17.82 -8.78 -4.20
CA HIS A 6 -18.62 -7.59 -3.96
C HIS A 6 -18.20 -6.77 -2.73
N ILE A 7 -17.25 -7.24 -1.90
CA ILE A 7 -16.79 -6.48 -0.73
C ILE A 7 -15.54 -5.61 -1.04
N LEU A 8 -14.92 -5.78 -2.20
CA LEU A 8 -13.61 -5.15 -2.52
C LEU A 8 -13.64 -4.24 -3.75
N LYS A 9 -14.80 -3.68 -4.13
CA LYS A 9 -14.93 -2.82 -5.33
C LYS A 9 -14.59 -1.35 -5.12
N THR A 10 -13.92 -0.98 -4.03
CA THR A 10 -13.66 0.44 -3.78
C THR A 10 -12.30 0.72 -3.14
N GLU A 11 -11.47 1.44 -3.88
CA GLU A 11 -10.51 2.48 -3.46
C GLU A 11 -9.30 2.03 -2.65
N ALA A 12 -8.40 1.28 -3.30
CA ALA A 12 -7.08 0.95 -2.74
C ALA A 12 -6.09 0.29 -3.71
N GLU A 13 -6.20 0.44 -5.03
CA GLU A 13 -5.54 -0.49 -5.95
C GLU A 13 -4.20 0.05 -6.47
N ALA A 14 -3.13 -0.30 -5.75
CA ALA A 14 -1.78 -0.27 -6.29
C ALA A 14 -1.74 -1.08 -7.60
N VAL A 15 -1.10 -0.49 -8.63
CA VAL A 15 -1.10 -0.89 -10.05
C VAL A 15 -0.83 -2.39 -10.32
N TRP A 16 -0.19 -3.10 -9.39
CA TRP A 16 0.11 -4.53 -9.51
C TRP A 16 -1.06 -5.48 -9.22
N TRP A 17 -1.98 -5.14 -8.32
CA TRP A 17 -3.06 -6.07 -7.94
C TRP A 17 -4.14 -6.22 -9.02
N ARG A 18 -4.38 -5.18 -9.82
CA ARG A 18 -5.37 -5.21 -10.90
C ARG A 18 -5.05 -6.19 -12.02
N SER A 19 -3.76 -6.36 -12.34
CA SER A 19 -3.36 -7.22 -13.47
C SER A 19 -3.39 -8.71 -13.14
N PHE A 20 -3.32 -9.10 -11.85
CA PHE A 20 -3.17 -10.50 -11.46
C PHE A 20 -4.22 -11.03 -10.48
N ASN A 21 -5.05 -10.19 -9.84
CA ASN A 21 -6.02 -10.62 -8.81
C ASN A 21 -5.39 -11.56 -7.75
N THR A 22 -4.10 -11.38 -7.48
CA THR A 22 -3.28 -12.31 -6.70
C THR A 22 -3.30 -12.02 -5.20
N GLY A 23 -4.01 -10.96 -4.77
CA GLY A 23 -4.05 -10.42 -3.39
C GLY A 23 -4.17 -11.47 -2.32
N GLY A 24 -5.25 -12.23 -2.44
CA GLY A 24 -5.55 -13.31 -1.50
C GLY A 24 -4.69 -14.55 -1.67
N TYR A 25 -4.12 -14.79 -2.86
CA TYR A 25 -3.35 -16.00 -3.17
C TYR A 25 -1.88 -15.88 -2.77
N LEU A 26 -1.25 -14.74 -3.05
CA LEU A 26 0.16 -14.49 -2.74
C LEU A 26 0.36 -13.93 -1.34
N GLY A 27 -0.66 -13.28 -0.76
CA GLY A 27 -0.60 -12.70 0.58
C GLY A 27 0.05 -13.63 1.62
N PRO A 28 -0.44 -14.87 1.82
CA PRO A 28 0.11 -15.79 2.83
C PRO A 28 1.59 -16.19 2.63
N TYR A 29 2.15 -15.99 1.44
CA TYR A 29 3.54 -16.34 1.08
C TYR A 29 4.44 -15.11 0.93
N THR A 30 3.90 -13.92 1.19
CA THR A 30 4.60 -12.65 1.02
C THR A 30 5.17 -12.23 2.37
N ALA A 31 6.47 -11.95 2.44
CA ALA A 31 7.09 -11.37 3.64
C ALA A 31 6.97 -9.83 3.64
N VAL A 32 7.14 -9.22 2.47
CA VAL A 32 7.11 -7.77 2.27
C VAL A 32 6.28 -7.46 1.04
N PHE A 33 5.35 -6.53 1.17
CA PHE A 33 4.56 -5.98 0.08
C PHE A 33 5.05 -4.59 -0.28
N LYS A 34 5.67 -4.47 -1.46
CA LYS A 34 6.22 -3.22 -1.98
C LYS A 34 5.17 -2.41 -2.73
N THR A 35 5.07 -1.12 -2.45
CA THR A 35 4.17 -0.17 -3.11
C THR A 35 4.96 0.93 -3.84
N HIS A 36 4.30 1.51 -4.85
CA HIS A 36 4.60 2.83 -5.40
C HIS A 36 3.28 3.58 -5.33
N ILE A 37 3.08 4.37 -4.28
CA ILE A 37 1.76 4.97 -4.01
C ILE A 37 1.50 6.20 -4.88
N ASP A 38 2.56 6.82 -5.37
CA ASP A 38 2.56 8.00 -6.24
C ASP A 38 1.89 7.76 -7.60
N ILE A 39 1.87 6.51 -8.07
CA ILE A 39 1.17 6.11 -9.31
C ILE A 39 -0.30 5.69 -9.07
N VAL A 40 -0.77 5.69 -7.83
CA VAL A 40 -2.16 5.35 -7.48
C VAL A 40 -3.04 6.59 -7.58
N ARG A 41 -3.97 6.58 -8.55
CA ARG A 41 -4.79 7.75 -8.91
C ARG A 41 -5.78 8.17 -7.82
N ASP A 42 -6.28 7.22 -7.03
CA ASP A 42 -7.34 7.39 -6.03
C ASP A 42 -6.84 7.08 -4.60
N PHE A 43 -5.56 7.38 -4.33
CA PHE A 43 -4.98 7.17 -3.01
C PHE A 43 -5.74 7.95 -1.93
N SER A 44 -6.20 7.22 -0.92
CA SER A 44 -6.96 7.78 0.19
C SER A 44 -6.78 6.97 1.47
N GLU A 45 -7.35 7.43 2.59
CA GLU A 45 -7.35 6.66 3.83
C GLU A 45 -7.96 5.27 3.69
N LYS A 46 -8.87 5.08 2.72
CA LYS A 46 -9.45 3.77 2.44
C LYS A 46 -8.43 2.81 1.85
N THR A 47 -7.51 3.33 1.04
CA THR A 47 -6.36 2.59 0.53
C THR A 47 -5.49 2.10 1.67
N ILE A 48 -5.13 3.00 2.57
CA ILE A 48 -4.30 2.70 3.75
C ILE A 48 -4.98 1.64 4.63
N ARG A 49 -6.28 1.78 4.91
CA ARG A 49 -7.04 0.83 5.73
C ARG A 49 -7.08 -0.57 5.11
N GLY A 50 -7.34 -0.66 3.80
CA GLY A 50 -7.34 -1.93 3.07
C GLY A 50 -5.98 -2.61 3.10
N LEU A 51 -4.91 -1.86 2.83
CA LEU A 51 -3.54 -2.36 2.87
C LEU A 51 -3.16 -2.89 4.26
N LYS A 52 -3.43 -2.12 5.33
CA LYS A 52 -3.17 -2.56 6.71
C LYS A 52 -3.97 -3.81 7.10
N ALA A 53 -5.22 -3.92 6.65
CA ALA A 53 -6.04 -5.10 6.91
C ALA A 53 -5.46 -6.35 6.23
N LEU A 54 -4.96 -6.22 4.99
CA LEU A 54 -4.28 -7.31 4.29
C LEU A 54 -2.95 -7.68 4.94
N ALA A 55 -2.12 -6.69 5.28
CA ALA A 55 -0.84 -6.88 5.96
C ALA A 55 -1.03 -7.66 7.27
N LYS A 56 -2.01 -7.26 8.08
CA LYS A 56 -2.37 -7.97 9.32
C LYS A 56 -2.90 -9.39 9.05
N LYS A 57 -3.77 -9.55 8.05
CA LYS A 57 -4.38 -10.85 7.73
C LYS A 57 -3.34 -11.87 7.25
N HIS A 58 -2.36 -11.41 6.49
CA HIS A 58 -1.40 -12.26 5.79
C HIS A 58 0.01 -12.21 6.41
N ASN A 59 0.19 -11.43 7.47
CA ASN A 59 1.44 -11.27 8.21
C ASN A 59 2.64 -10.86 7.34
N PHE A 60 2.45 -9.83 6.52
CA PHE A 60 3.51 -9.20 5.75
C PHE A 60 3.75 -7.75 6.18
N LEU A 61 4.96 -7.25 5.91
CA LEU A 61 5.33 -5.85 6.11
C LEU A 61 5.06 -5.02 4.84
N THR A 62 4.78 -3.72 5.00
CA THR A 62 4.60 -2.78 3.90
C THR A 62 5.86 -1.97 3.62
N PHE A 63 6.28 -1.92 2.36
CA PHE A 63 7.44 -1.15 1.92
C PHE A 63 7.01 -0.15 0.86
N GLU A 64 7.08 1.15 1.16
CA GLU A 64 6.83 2.17 0.15
C GLU A 64 8.14 2.54 -0.56
N ASP A 65 8.26 2.11 -1.82
CA ASP A 65 9.44 2.35 -2.66
C ASP A 65 9.41 3.78 -3.22
N ARG A 66 9.46 4.76 -2.30
CA ARG A 66 9.36 6.19 -2.61
C ARG A 66 10.64 6.74 -3.21
N ASN A 67 11.79 6.11 -2.98
CA ASN A 67 13.12 6.59 -3.38
C ASN A 67 13.28 8.08 -3.02
N ILE A 68 13.30 8.41 -1.72
CA ILE A 68 13.43 9.79 -1.26
C ILE A 68 14.86 10.27 -1.49
N VAL A 69 15.05 11.16 -2.47
CA VAL A 69 16.37 11.70 -2.87
C VAL A 69 16.34 13.23 -2.79
N ASP A 70 16.27 13.75 -1.58
CA ASP A 70 16.19 15.19 -1.31
C ASP A 70 17.02 15.55 -0.05
N ILE A 71 17.24 16.85 0.20
CA ILE A 71 17.94 17.33 1.39
C ILE A 71 17.14 17.00 2.66
N GLY A 72 17.82 16.79 3.78
CA GLY A 72 17.23 16.18 4.99
C GLY A 72 15.93 16.84 5.49
N SER A 73 15.83 18.17 5.46
CA SER A 73 14.61 18.88 5.88
C SER A 73 13.44 18.67 4.93
N THR A 74 13.70 18.56 3.63
CA THR A 74 12.69 18.28 2.61
C THR A 74 12.30 16.81 2.61
N ALA A 75 13.28 15.89 2.69
CA ALA A 75 13.07 14.46 2.83
C ALA A 75 12.18 14.13 4.05
N HIS A 76 12.44 14.78 5.20
CA HIS A 76 11.61 14.64 6.40
C HIS A 76 10.15 15.06 6.15
N LYS A 77 9.92 16.17 5.43
CA LYS A 77 8.57 16.64 5.09
C LYS A 77 7.86 15.72 4.09
N GLN A 78 8.60 15.16 3.13
CA GLN A 78 8.07 14.20 2.16
C GLN A 78 7.67 12.88 2.83
N TYR A 79 8.45 12.44 3.84
CA TYR A 79 8.18 11.20 4.57
C TYR A 79 7.01 11.33 5.56
N HIS A 80 6.99 12.41 6.36
CA HIS A 80 6.00 12.58 7.44
C HIS A 80 4.73 13.32 7.03
N GLY A 81 4.80 14.15 6.00
CA GLY A 81 3.73 15.08 5.63
C GLY A 81 3.15 14.83 4.25
N GLY A 82 2.62 15.91 3.67
CA GLY A 82 2.00 15.90 2.34
C GLY A 82 0.75 15.02 2.28
N ALA A 83 0.32 14.72 1.05
CA ALA A 83 -0.84 13.86 0.83
C ALA A 83 -0.57 12.39 1.16
N LEU A 84 0.70 11.97 1.15
CA LEU A 84 1.08 10.55 1.24
C LEU A 84 1.29 10.07 2.68
N ARG A 85 1.78 10.93 3.59
CA ARG A 85 1.99 10.64 5.03
C ARG A 85 2.62 9.25 5.24
N ILE A 86 3.69 8.96 4.49
CA ILE A 86 4.23 7.61 4.31
C ILE A 86 4.59 6.96 5.65
N SER A 87 5.14 7.74 6.57
CA SER A 87 5.53 7.28 7.92
C SER A 87 4.38 6.73 8.77
N GLU A 88 3.12 6.95 8.38
CA GLU A 88 1.97 6.53 9.18
C GLU A 88 1.44 5.14 8.80
N TRP A 89 1.90 4.59 7.69
CA TRP A 89 1.35 3.34 7.17
C TRP A 89 2.35 2.39 6.52
N ALA A 90 3.48 2.87 6.04
CA ALA A 90 4.57 2.02 5.57
C ALA A 90 5.43 1.59 6.76
N ASP A 91 5.79 0.31 6.83
CA ASP A 91 6.74 -0.18 7.82
C ASP A 91 8.17 0.33 7.51
N PHE A 92 8.49 0.52 6.22
CA PHE A 92 9.74 1.13 5.77
C PHE A 92 9.63 1.78 4.37
N VAL A 93 10.64 2.58 4.02
CA VAL A 93 10.79 3.39 2.78
C VAL A 93 12.15 3.23 2.13
#